data_AF-A0A9E2YYJ8-F1
#
_entry.id   AF-A0A9E2YYJ8-F1
#
_cell.length_a   1.000
_cell.length_b   1.000
_cell.length_c   1.000
_cell.angle_alpha   90.00
_cell.angle_beta   90.00
_cell.angle_gamma   90.00
#
_symmetry.space_group_name_H-M   'P 1'
#
loop_
_entity.id
_entity.type
_entity.pdbx_description
1 polymer ?
#
loop_
_entity_poly.entity_id
_entity_poly.type
_entity_poly.pdbx_seq_one_letter_code
_entity_poly.pdbx_strand_id
1 'polypeptide(L)'
;MNRNLTKLTCPECRGPMWEERQGKIVEYRCRVDHVFSPLTLSEEHRATVERTIWSALVAIEEAAEIGEQLAPELGPAALEQTRLKRAQAAILKKMLKDLGS
;
A
#
# COMPACT_ATOMS: atom_id res chain seq x y z
N MET A 1 18.05 2.06 -27.78
CA MET A 1 17.33 1.68 -26.55
C MET A 1 16.16 2.66 -26.44
N ASN A 2 14.93 2.18 -26.58
CA ASN A 2 13.75 3.05 -26.56
C ASN A 2 13.18 3.05 -25.14
N ARG A 3 13.06 4.25 -24.54
CA ARG A 3 12.57 4.45 -23.17
C ARG A 3 11.31 5.31 -23.19
N ASN A 4 10.20 4.78 -22.71
CA ASN A 4 8.92 5.47 -22.66
C ASN A 4 8.50 5.71 -21.21
N LEU A 5 8.09 6.93 -20.87
CA LEU A 5 7.57 7.24 -19.55
C LEU A 5 6.21 6.54 -19.34
N THR A 6 6.02 5.94 -18.17
CA THR A 6 4.78 5.24 -17.81
C THR A 6 3.99 6.04 -16.77
N LYS A 7 2.74 5.62 -16.52
CA LYS A 7 1.93 6.08 -15.39
C LYS A 7 2.13 5.22 -14.13
N LEU A 8 3.11 4.31 -14.15
CA LEU A 8 3.40 3.40 -13.04
C LEU A 8 4.44 4.02 -12.10
N THR A 9 4.38 3.60 -10.84
CA THR A 9 5.34 3.97 -9.80
C THR A 9 6.04 2.72 -9.28
N CYS A 10 7.31 2.87 -8.92
CA CYS A 10 8.12 1.77 -8.42
C CYS A 10 7.51 1.20 -7.12
N PRO A 11 7.31 -0.12 -7.03
CA PRO A 11 6.79 -0.75 -5.82
C PRO A 11 7.64 -0.48 -4.58
N GLU A 12 8.96 -0.33 -4.76
CA GLU A 12 9.90 -0.13 -3.66
C GLU A 12 10.11 1.34 -3.28
N CYS A 13 10.40 2.21 -4.25
CA CYS A 13 10.77 3.61 -3.98
C CYS A 13 9.67 4.62 -4.30
N ARG A 14 8.53 4.18 -4.86
CA ARG A 14 7.38 5.02 -5.28
C ARG A 14 7.73 6.09 -6.31
N GLY A 15 8.93 6.04 -6.89
CA GLY A 15 9.37 6.95 -7.96
C GLY A 15 8.75 6.63 -9.32
N PRO A 16 8.82 7.57 -10.28
CA PRO A 16 8.33 7.34 -11.64
C PRO A 16 9.07 6.20 -12.33
N MET A 17 8.36 5.47 -13.19
CA MET A 17 8.91 4.35 -13.96
C MET A 17 8.89 4.61 -15.45
N TRP A 18 9.86 4.01 -16.13
CA TRP A 18 9.93 3.97 -17.57
C TRP A 18 9.92 2.53 -18.05
N GLU A 19 9.29 2.32 -19.20
CA GLU A 19 9.38 1.08 -19.96
C GLU A 19 10.57 1.18 -20.91
N GLU A 20 11.44 0.17 -20.88
CA GLU A 20 12.61 0.04 -21.74
C GLU A 20 12.44 -1.21 -22.61
N ARG A 21 12.56 -1.03 -23.94
CA ARG A 21 12.45 -2.13 -24.90
C ARG A 21 13.76 -2.37 -25.63
N GLN A 22 14.20 -3.63 -25.63
CA GLN A 22 15.35 -4.12 -26.39
C GLN A 22 14.93 -5.37 -27.17
N GLY A 23 14.52 -5.17 -28.43
CA GLY A 23 13.96 -6.25 -29.24
C GLY A 23 12.68 -6.81 -28.60
N LYS A 24 12.73 -8.08 -28.16
CA LYS A 24 11.61 -8.75 -27.47
C LYS A 24 11.62 -8.56 -25.95
N ILE A 25 12.71 -8.04 -25.40
CA ILE A 25 12.86 -7.85 -23.95
C ILE A 25 12.19 -6.52 -23.57
N VAL A 26 11.37 -6.58 -22.52
CA VAL A 26 10.69 -5.43 -21.92
C VAL A 26 11.07 -5.39 -20.45
N GLU A 27 11.59 -4.25 -20.01
CA GLU A 27 11.91 -4.00 -18.60
C GLU A 27 11.25 -2.70 -18.15
N TYR A 28 10.97 -2.61 -16.87
CA TYR A 28 10.50 -1.40 -16.22
C TYR A 28 11.56 -0.93 -15.23
N ARG A 29 12.09 0.27 -15.46
CA ARG A 29 13.18 0.85 -14.66
C ARG A 29 12.71 2.10 -13.95
N CYS A 30 12.96 2.21 -12.65
CA CYS A 30 12.63 3.42 -11.88
C CYS A 30 13.77 4.46 -11.91
N ARG A 31 13.57 5.62 -11.26
CA ARG A 31 14.58 6.70 -11.22
C ARG A 31 15.88 6.31 -10.50
N VAL A 32 15.80 5.39 -9.54
CA VAL A 32 16.93 4.96 -8.70
C VAL A 32 17.44 3.56 -9.08
N ASP A 33 17.04 3.08 -10.26
CA ASP A 33 17.57 1.87 -10.90
C ASP A 33 17.04 0.50 -10.42
N HIS A 34 15.86 0.44 -9.78
CA HIS A 34 15.14 -0.83 -9.66
C HIS A 34 14.59 -1.25 -11.02
N VAL A 35 14.79 -2.53 -11.36
CA VAL A 35 14.43 -3.11 -12.67
C VAL A 35 13.47 -4.27 -12.45
N PHE A 36 12.41 -4.28 -13.25
CA PHE A 36 11.40 -5.33 -13.21
C PHE A 36 11.07 -5.82 -14.61
N SER A 37 10.95 -7.12 -14.80
CA SER A 37 10.17 -7.67 -15.91
C SER A 37 8.67 -7.36 -15.72
N PRO A 38 7.81 -7.51 -16.75
CA PRO A 38 6.38 -7.35 -16.59
C PRO A 38 5.77 -8.25 -15.49
N LEU A 39 6.26 -9.49 -15.38
CA LEU A 39 5.79 -10.47 -14.39
C LEU A 39 6.18 -10.03 -12.97
N THR A 40 7.47 -9.82 -12.75
CA THR A 40 8.01 -9.41 -11.44
C THR A 40 7.45 -8.06 -10.99
N LEU A 41 7.17 -7.13 -11.92
CA LEU A 41 6.52 -5.87 -11.58
C LEU A 41 5.10 -6.09 -11.05
N SER A 42 4.33 -6.97 -11.70
CA SER A 42 2.97 -7.32 -11.27
C SER A 42 2.97 -7.98 -9.89
N GLU A 43 3.88 -8.93 -9.68
CA GLU A 43 4.04 -9.64 -8.41
C GLU A 43 4.44 -8.68 -7.27
N GLU A 44 5.45 -7.84 -7.49
CA GLU A 44 5.89 -6.86 -6.48
C GLU A 44 4.83 -5.79 -6.21
N HIS A 45 4.07 -5.39 -7.22
CA HIS A 45 2.96 -4.48 -7.02
C HIS A 45 1.86 -5.12 -6.17
N ARG A 46 1.52 -6.39 -6.39
CA ARG A 46 0.55 -7.13 -5.55
C ARG A 46 1.03 -7.21 -4.10
N ALA A 47 2.29 -7.59 -3.89
CA ALA A 47 2.88 -7.63 -2.55
C ALA A 47 2.88 -6.24 -1.89
N THR A 48 3.11 -5.18 -2.66
CA THR A 48 3.06 -3.79 -2.16
C THR A 48 1.66 -3.38 -1.75
N VAL A 49 0.62 -3.80 -2.47
CA VAL A 49 -0.79 -3.55 -2.08
C VAL A 49 -1.09 -4.21 -0.73
N GLU A 50 -0.74 -5.48 -0.56
CA GLU A 50 -0.91 -6.20 0.71
C GLU A 50 -0.19 -5.51 1.87
N ARG A 51 1.09 -5.19 1.70
CA ARG A 51 1.89 -4.46 2.71
C ARG A 51 1.29 -3.10 3.06
N THR A 52 0.76 -2.39 2.08
CA THR A 52 0.16 -1.06 2.29
C THR A 52 -1.12 -1.17 3.11
N ILE A 53 -2.00 -2.11 2.77
CA ILE A 53 -3.25 -2.32 3.51
C ILE A 53 -2.96 -2.82 4.91
N TRP A 54 -1.99 -3.72 5.09
CA TRP A 54 -1.54 -4.17 6.40
C TRP A 54 -1.05 -3.01 7.27
N SER A 55 -0.21 -2.14 6.72
CA SER A 55 0.30 -0.97 7.44
C SER A 55 -0.82 0.00 7.83
N ALA A 56 -1.80 0.22 6.94
CA ALA A 56 -2.97 1.03 7.23
C ALA A 56 -3.87 0.40 8.31
N LEU A 57 -4.03 -0.93 8.30
CA LEU A 57 -4.76 -1.65 9.33
C LEU A 57 -4.12 -1.43 10.71
N VAL A 58 -2.81 -1.65 10.83
CA VAL A 58 -2.07 -1.45 12.07
C VAL A 58 -2.26 -0.02 12.59
N ALA A 59 -2.04 0.98 11.74
CA ALA A 59 -2.20 2.39 12.13
C ALA A 59 -3.62 2.73 12.61
N ILE A 60 -4.66 2.18 11.98
CA ILE A 60 -6.05 2.39 12.40
C ILE A 60 -6.36 1.68 13.71
N GLU A 61 -5.84 0.47 13.92
CA GLU A 61 -6.01 -0.27 15.17
C GLU A 61 -5.33 0.43 16.35
N GLU A 62 -4.09 0.88 16.16
CA GLU A 62 -3.36 1.70 17.15
C GLU A 62 -4.12 2.99 17.45
N ALA A 63 -4.65 3.67 16.43
CA ALA A 63 -5.41 4.89 16.61
C ALA A 63 -6.76 4.67 17.32
N ALA A 64 -7.34 3.47 17.24
CA ALA A 64 -8.53 3.10 18.01
C ALA A 64 -8.15 2.80 19.47
N GLU A 65 -7.07 2.05 19.68
CA GLU A 65 -6.55 1.74 21.02
C GLU A 65 -6.23 3.02 21.81
N ILE A 66 -5.56 3.99 21.18
CA ILE A 66 -5.29 5.31 21.78
C ILE A 66 -6.58 6.03 22.16
N GLY A 67 -7.59 5.96 21.30
CA GLY A 67 -8.89 6.60 21.55
C GLY A 67 -9.66 5.96 22.71
N GLU A 68 -9.48 4.67 22.93
CA GLU A 68 -10.05 3.94 24.08
C GLU A 68 -9.30 4.27 25.37
N GLN A 69 -7.97 4.24 25.33
CA GLN A 69 -7.12 4.45 26.52
C GLN A 69 -7.14 5.90 27.01
N LEU A 70 -7.15 6.86 26.10
CA LEU A 70 -7.09 8.29 26.40
C LEU A 70 -8.47 8.96 26.33
N ALA A 71 -9.56 8.18 26.29
CA ALA A 71 -10.92 8.71 26.29
C ALA A 71 -11.21 9.69 27.45
N PRO A 72 -10.72 9.46 28.69
CA PRO A 72 -10.92 10.40 29.79
C PRO A 72 -10.34 11.80 29.52
N GLU A 73 -9.20 11.88 28.83
CA GLU A 73 -8.49 13.12 28.51
C GLU A 73 -8.99 13.77 27.21
N LEU A 74 -9.39 12.96 26.23
CA LEU A 74 -9.80 13.42 24.89
C LEU A 74 -11.30 13.75 24.80
N GLY A 75 -12.09 13.35 25.80
CA GLY A 75 -13.51 13.60 25.88
C GLY A 75 -14.37 12.68 24.98
N PRO A 76 -15.70 12.88 25.00
CA PRO A 76 -16.66 11.92 24.42
C PRO A 76 -16.53 11.73 22.91
N ALA A 77 -15.99 12.70 22.18
CA ALA A 77 -15.76 12.59 20.74
C ALA A 77 -14.71 11.51 20.38
N ALA A 78 -13.80 11.19 21.30
CA ALA A 78 -12.78 10.16 21.10
C ALA A 78 -13.40 8.76 20.97
N LEU A 79 -14.48 8.48 21.70
CA LEU A 79 -15.18 7.19 21.65
C LEU A 79 -15.91 6.99 20.32
N GLU A 80 -16.53 8.04 19.77
CA GLU A 80 -17.15 7.94 18.45
C GLU A 80 -16.11 7.73 17.34
N GLN A 81 -14.99 8.47 17.40
CA GLN A 81 -13.88 8.27 16.46
C GLN A 81 -13.27 6.86 16.57
N THR A 82 -13.17 6.33 17.78
CA THR A 82 -12.74 4.95 18.02
C THR A 82 -13.66 3.96 17.33
N ARG A 83 -14.98 4.11 17.52
CA ARG A 83 -15.99 3.22 16.91
C ARG A 83 -15.86 3.20 15.38
N LEU A 84 -15.67 4.38 14.77
CA LEU A 84 -15.46 4.51 13.32
C LEU A 84 -14.17 3.81 12.87
N LYS A 85 -13.05 4.01 13.59
CA LYS A 85 -11.77 3.34 13.30
C LYS A 85 -11.88 1.82 13.41
N ARG A 86 -12.56 1.30 14.43
CA ARG A 86 -12.80 -0.15 14.57
C ARG A 86 -13.63 -0.70 13.40
N ALA A 87 -14.64 0.03 12.93
CA ALA A 87 -15.41 -0.34 11.74
C ALA A 87 -14.54 -0.33 10.46
N GLN A 88 -13.68 0.67 10.28
CA GLN A 88 -12.72 0.74 9.16
C GLN A 88 -11.72 -0.41 9.20
N ALA A 89 -11.17 -0.74 10.38
CA ALA A 89 -10.25 -1.86 10.56
C ALA A 89 -10.91 -3.20 10.14
N ALA A 90 -12.19 -3.39 10.45
CA ALA A 90 -12.93 -4.58 10.01
C ALA A 90 -13.02 -4.69 8.47
N ILE A 91 -13.20 -3.57 7.77
CA ILE A 91 -13.19 -3.52 6.30
C ILE A 91 -11.80 -3.88 5.77
N LEU A 92 -10.73 -3.27 6.31
CA LEU A 92 -9.36 -3.57 5.87
C LEU A 92 -8.98 -5.03 6.13
N LYS A 93 -9.38 -5.61 7.26
CA LYS A 93 -9.21 -7.05 7.55
C LYS A 93 -9.89 -7.93 6.51
N LYS A 94 -11.09 -7.55 6.06
CA LYS A 94 -11.78 -8.28 4.98
C LYS A 94 -11.00 -8.17 3.67
N MET A 95 -10.59 -6.96 3.29
CA MET A 95 -9.79 -6.75 2.07
C MET A 95 -8.49 -7.57 2.07
N LEU A 96 -7.80 -7.67 3.20
CA LEU A 96 -6.58 -8.49 3.31
C LEU A 96 -6.85 -9.99 3.14
N LYS A 97 -7.95 -10.50 3.71
CA LYS A 97 -8.35 -11.90 3.51
C LYS A 97 -8.64 -12.19 2.04
N ASP A 98 -9.29 -11.26 1.35
CA ASP A 98 -9.66 -11.40 -0.05
C ASP A 98 -8.44 -11.33 -0.99
N LEU A 99 -7.32 -10.73 -0.56
CA LEU A 99 -6.06 -10.65 -1.33
C LEU A 99 -5.19 -11.91 -1.21
N GLY A 100 -5.29 -12.63 -0.10
CA GLY A 100 -4.53 -13.85 0.16
C GLY A 100 -5.27 -15.16 -0.16
N SER A 101 -6.52 -15.07 -0.65
CA SER A 101 -7.37 -16.20 -1.08
C SER A 101 -7.25 -16.45 -2.58
#